data_AF-A0AAU7Q5Q2-F1
#
_entry.id   AF-A0AAU7Q5Q2-F1
#
_cell.length_a   1.000
_cell.length_b   1.000
_cell.length_c   1.000
_cell.angle_alpha   90.00
_cell.angle_beta   90.00
_cell.angle_gamma   90.00
#
_symmetry.space_group_name_H-M   'P 1'
#
loop_
_entity.id
_entity.type
_entity.pdbx_description
1 polymer ?
#
loop_
_entity_poly.entity_id
_entity_poly.type
_entity_poly.pdbx_seq_one_letter_code
_entity_poly.pdbx_strand_id
1 'polypeptide(L)' 'MQDLTLGALIFFPKFIWVIFLGFFTWLLVRLIYRKHIFNGAFWHPNLIDLGVLFLCIYISHTLMISLESSL' A
#
# COMPACT_ATOMS: atom_id res chain seq x y z
N MET A 1 5.61 12.99 -27.92
CA MET A 1 6.40 12.56 -26.74
C MET A 1 6.01 13.31 -25.48
N GLN A 2 5.62 14.60 -25.56
CA GLN A 2 5.26 15.42 -24.40
C GLN A 2 3.98 14.97 -23.69
N ASP A 3 3.03 14.38 -24.43
CA ASP A 3 1.75 13.88 -23.87
C ASP A 3 1.93 12.68 -22.94
N LEU A 4 2.90 11.79 -23.20
CA LEU A 4 3.22 10.69 -22.29
C LEU A 4 3.84 11.20 -20.98
N THR A 5 4.71 12.20 -21.05
CA THR A 5 5.32 12.81 -19.87
C THR A 5 4.29 13.56 -19.02
N LEU A 6 3.34 14.27 -19.63
CA LEU A 6 2.27 14.98 -18.92
C LEU A 6 1.27 14.01 -18.27
N GLY A 7 0.85 12.97 -18.99
CA GLY A 7 0.01 11.91 -18.43
C GLY A 7 0.69 11.20 -17.27
N ALA A 8 1.97 10.83 -17.43
CA ALA A 8 2.76 10.24 -16.36
C ALA A 8 2.83 11.19 -15.15
N LEU A 9 3.11 12.47 -15.35
CA LEU A 9 3.19 13.47 -14.29
C LEU A 9 1.85 13.74 -13.57
N ILE A 10 0.72 13.39 -14.18
CA ILE A 10 -0.61 13.49 -13.57
C ILE A 10 -0.99 12.21 -12.81
N PHE A 11 -0.56 11.04 -13.30
CA PHE A 11 -0.70 9.77 -12.57
C PHE A 11 0.26 9.66 -11.38
N PHE A 12 1.50 10.14 -11.53
CA PHE A 12 2.54 10.10 -10.49
C PHE A 12 2.10 10.72 -9.15
N PRO A 13 1.52 11.93 -9.07
CA PRO A 13 1.14 12.54 -7.80
C PRO A 13 0.11 11.65 -7.10
N LYS A 14 -1.00 11.31 -7.76
CA LYS A 14 -2.05 10.47 -7.19
C LYS A 14 -1.54 9.08 -6.77
N PHE A 15 -0.70 8.45 -7.59
CA PHE A 15 -0.14 7.13 -7.31
C PHE A 15 0.80 7.12 -6.09
N ILE A 16 1.63 8.16 -5.94
CA ILE A 16 2.47 8.35 -4.75
C ILE A 16 1.62 8.50 -3.49
N TRP A 17 0.50 9.23 -3.56
CA TRP A 17 -0.43 9.35 -2.43
C TRP A 17 -1.01 7.99 -2.01
N VAL A 18 -1.37 7.12 -2.96
CA VAL A 18 -1.84 5.75 -2.67
C VAL A 18 -0.78 4.92 -1.96
N ILE A 19 0.46 4.95 -2.45
CA ILE A 19 1.56 4.19 -1.86
C ILE A 19 1.85 4.69 -0.45
N PHE A 20 1.86 6.00 -0.24
CA PHE A 20 2.03 6.59 1.10
C PHE A 20 0.91 6.15 2.06
N LEU A 21 -0.35 6.19 1.61
CA LEU A 21 -1.49 5.77 2.43
C LEU A 21 -1.41 4.27 2.79
N GLY A 22 -1.07 3.43 1.80
CA GLY A 22 -0.88 1.99 2.00
C GLY A 22 0.28 1.68 2.93
N PHE A 23 1.38 2.42 2.81
CA PHE A 23 2.55 2.27 3.67
C PHE A 23 2.24 2.66 5.13
N PHE A 24 1.55 3.78 5.35
CA PHE A 24 1.13 4.21 6.68
C PHE A 24 0.14 3.24 7.32
N THR A 25 -0.85 2.77 6.55
CA THR A 25 -1.81 1.79 7.04
C THR A 25 -1.11 0.48 7.40
N TRP A 26 -0.15 0.04 6.58
CA TRP A 26 0.64 -1.15 6.89
C TRP A 26 1.50 -1.00 8.15
N LEU A 27 2.09 0.17 8.43
CA LEU A 27 2.82 0.42 9.68
C LEU A 27 1.94 0.20 10.92
N LEU A 28 0.68 0.64 10.87
CA LEU A 28 -0.30 0.41 11.95
C LEU A 28 -0.62 -1.08 12.11
N VAL A 29 -0.90 -1.77 11.00
CA VAL A 29 -1.21 -3.20 11.01
C VAL A 29 0.00 -3.99 11.52
N ARG A 30 1.22 -3.62 11.11
CA ARG A 30 2.49 -4.21 11.54
C ARG A 30 2.70 -4.14 13.04
N LEU A 31 2.38 -3.02 13.69
CA LEU A 31 2.50 -2.90 15.14
C LEU A 31 1.70 -3.98 15.90
N ILE A 32 0.56 -4.40 15.35
CA ILE A 32 -0.35 -5.37 15.98
C ILE A 32 0.15 -6.80 15.77
N TYR A 33 0.43 -7.20 14.52
CA TYR A 33 0.80 -8.59 14.24
C TYR A 33 2.28 -8.91 14.52
N ARG A 34 3.14 -7.89 14.69
CA ARG A 34 4.58 -8.11 14.97
C ARG A 34 4.80 -9.01 16.18
N LYS A 35 4.01 -8.85 17.24
CA LYS A 35 4.14 -9.70 18.44
C LYS A 35 3.80 -11.17 18.16
N HIS A 36 2.86 -11.43 17.25
CA HIS A 36 2.44 -12.78 16.87
C HIS A 36 3.41 -13.45 15.90
N ILE A 37 3.91 -12.70 14.91
CA ILE A 37 4.84 -13.24 13.89
C ILE A 37 6.20 -13.58 14.50
N PHE A 38 6.69 -12.77 15.45
CA PHE A 38 7.98 -12.98 16.10
C PHE A 38 7.95 -14.01 17.25
N ASN A 39 6.81 -14.67 17.49
CA ASN A 39 6.69 -15.73 18.51
C ASN A 39 7.35 -17.07 18.10
N GLY A 40 8.19 -17.08 17.06
CA GLY A 40 8.96 -18.25 16.62
C GLY A 40 8.19 -19.33 15.85
N ALA A 41 6.87 -19.18 15.67
CA ALA A 41 6.02 -20.18 15.00
C ALA A 41 6.02 -20.09 13.46
N PHE A 42 6.46 -18.98 12.88
CA PHE A 42 6.42 -18.73 11.42
C PHE A 42 7.82 -18.79 10.80
N TRP A 43 7.96 -19.55 9.70
CA TRP A 43 9.25 -19.83 9.04
C TRP A 43 9.87 -18.60 8.37
N HIS A 44 9.07 -17.73 7.74
CA HIS A 44 9.57 -16.52 7.04
C HIS A 44 8.80 -15.26 7.45
N PRO A 45 9.13 -14.63 8.60
CA PRO A 45 8.43 -13.46 9.11
C PRO A 45 8.50 -12.24 8.18
N ASN A 46 9.59 -12.11 7.40
CA ASN A 46 9.77 -11.02 6.44
C ASN A 46 8.87 -11.16 5.19
N LEU A 47 8.57 -12.40 4.78
CA LEU A 47 7.74 -12.67 3.60
C LEU A 47 6.27 -12.34 3.86
N ILE A 48 5.80 -12.64 5.08
CA ILE A 48 4.45 -12.30 5.54
C ILE A 48 4.28 -10.79 5.59
N ASP A 49 5.27 -10.09 6.12
CA ASP A 49 5.28 -8.64 6.25
C ASP A 49 5.23 -7.92 4.88
N LEU A 50 5.99 -8.41 3.88
CA LEU A 50 5.86 -7.96 2.48
C LEU A 50 4.46 -8.24 1.89
N GLY A 51 3.90 -9.42 2.14
CA GLY A 51 2.56 -9.77 1.66
C GLY A 51 1.48 -8.82 2.20
N VAL A 52 1.54 -8.51 3.50
CA VAL A 52 0.60 -7.57 4.13
C VAL A 52 0.80 -6.15 3.57
N LEU A 53 2.03 -5.75 3.24
CA LEU A 53 2.30 -4.46 2.58
C LEU A 53 1.60 -4.36 1.22
N PHE A 54 1.77 -5.39 0.37
CA PHE A 54 1.09 -5.43 -0.93
C PHE A 54 -0.44 -5.39 -0.81
N LEU A 55 -1.00 -6.14 0.15
CA LEU A 55 -2.43 -6.18 0.39
C LEU A 55 -2.97 -4.80 0.84
N CYS A 56 -2.18 -4.08 1.65
CA CYS A 56 -2.51 -2.76 2.13
C CYS A 56 -2.46 -1.68 1.04
N ILE A 57 -1.46 -1.76 0.15
CA ILE A 57 -1.37 -0.91 -1.05
C ILE A 57 -2.56 -1.16 -1.97
N TYR A 58 -2.94 -2.42 -2.18
CA TYR A 58 -4.11 -2.77 -2.99
C TYR A 58 -5.41 -2.18 -2.42
N ILE A 59 -5.65 -2.33 -1.11
CA ILE A 59 -6.82 -1.74 -0.44
C ILE A 59 -6.82 -0.21 -0.61
N SER A 60 -5.68 0.45 -0.39
CA SER A 60 -5.55 1.89 -0.53
C SER A 60 -5.84 2.36 -1.96
N HIS A 61 -5.38 1.59 -2.95
CA HIS A 61 -5.65 1.86 -4.36
C HIS A 61 -7.14 1.71 -4.69
N THR A 62 -7.79 0.63 -4.24
CA THR A 62 -9.23 0.43 -4.44
C THR A 62 -10.06 1.53 -3.78
N LEU A 63 -9.67 1.98 -2.58
CA LEU A 63 -10.37 3.03 -1.86
C LEU A 63 -10.27 4.36 -2.60
N MET A 64 -9.09 4.71 -3.13
CA MET A 64 -8.93 5.94 -3.90
C MET A 64 -9.76 5.93 -5.19
N ILE A 65 -9.83 4.80 -5.89
CA ILE A 65 -10.69 4.65 -7.08
C ILE A 65 -12.16 4.81 -6.71
N SER A 66 -12.61 4.16 -5.63
CA SER A 66 -14.00 4.29 -5.17
C SER A 66 -14.35 5.73 -4.80
N LEU A 67 -13.42 6.46 -4.17
CA LEU A 67 -13.63 7.86 -3.77
C LEU A 67 -13.69 8.80 -4.98
N GLU A 68 -12.91 8.53 -6.03
CA GLU A 68 -12.97 9.26 -7.30
C GLU A 68 -14.27 8.97 -8.06
N SER A 69 -14.81 7.75 -7.99
CA SER A 69 -16.07 7.39 -8.66
C SER A 69 -17.33 8.03 -8.04
N SER A 70 -17.22 8.56 -6.83
CA SER A 70 -18.34 9.20 -6.09
C SER A 70 -18.42 10.72 -6.24
N LEU A 71 -17.48 11.33 -6.98
CA LEU A 71 -17.33 12.77 -7.21
C LEU A 71 -17.69 13.12 -8.66
#